data_AF-A0AAP8N5G3-F1
#
_entry.id   AF-A0AAP8N5G3-F1
#
_cell.length_a   1.000
_cell.length_b   1.000
_cell.length_c   1.000
_cell.angle_alpha   90.00
_cell.angle_beta   90.00
_cell.angle_gamma   90.00
#
_symmetry.space_group_name_H-M   'P 1'
#
loop_
_entity.id
_entity.type
_entity.pdbx_description
1 polymer ?
#
loop_
_entity_poly.entity_id
_entity_poly.type
_entity_poly.pdbx_seq_one_letter_code
_entity_poly.pdbx_strand_id
1 'polypeptide(L)' 'MENTEKEKYSANSLVGGLEIIKLFNEEHPSLSLAEIAKKLGVSRTVPYRLLFTLQSIGYLTQDE' A
#
# COMPACT_ATOMS: atom_id res chain seq x y z
N MET A 1 -23.49 14.64 -8.00
CA MET A 1 -23.96 14.37 -6.63
C MET A 1 -23.72 12.91 -6.21
N GLU A 2 -23.69 11.95 -7.12
CA GLU A 2 -23.45 10.52 -6.79
C GLU A 2 -22.03 10.18 -6.29
N ASN A 3 -21.02 10.97 -6.66
CA ASN A 3 -19.61 10.65 -6.36
C ASN A 3 -19.24 10.89 -4.88
N THR A 4 -19.84 11.91 -4.28
CA THR A 4 -19.53 12.35 -2.91
C THR A 4 -20.01 11.36 -1.84
N GLU A 5 -21.13 10.66 -2.09
CA GLU A 5 -21.63 9.61 -1.19
C GLU A 5 -20.74 8.35 -1.24
N LYS A 6 -20.18 8.01 -2.41
CA LYS A 6 -19.25 6.86 -2.55
C LYS A 6 -17.93 7.10 -1.83
N GLU A 7 -17.40 8.32 -1.87
CA GLU A 7 -16.19 8.70 -1.15
C GLU A 7 -16.32 8.52 0.36
N LYS A 8 -17.52 8.72 0.92
CA LYS A 8 -17.79 8.57 2.37
C LYS A 8 -17.59 7.14 2.89
N TYR A 9 -17.81 6.13 2.05
CA TYR A 9 -17.62 4.72 2.41
C TYR A 9 -16.25 4.16 1.99
N SER A 10 -15.40 4.98 1.37
CA SER A 10 -14.06 4.56 0.97
C SER A 10 -13.12 4.50 2.17
N ALA A 11 -12.57 3.31 2.43
CA ALA A 11 -11.52 3.14 3.41
C ALA A 11 -10.15 3.41 2.77
N ASN A 12 -9.59 4.60 3.00
CA ASN A 12 -8.28 4.98 2.44
C ASN A 12 -7.14 4.01 2.80
N SER A 13 -7.19 3.37 3.97
CA SER A 13 -6.23 2.34 4.37
C SER A 13 -6.33 1.07 3.53
N LEU A 14 -7.54 0.64 3.17
CA LEU A 14 -7.76 -0.50 2.29
C LEU A 14 -7.31 -0.17 0.86
N VAL A 15 -7.67 1.00 0.35
CA VAL A 15 -7.19 1.48 -0.96
C VAL A 15 -5.67 1.49 -0.99
N GLY A 16 -5.02 2.10 0.00
CA GLY A 16 -3.55 2.15 0.09
C GLY A 16 -2.91 0.77 0.18
N GLY A 17 -3.50 -0.15 0.97
CA GLY A 17 -3.00 -1.53 1.08
C GLY A 17 -3.08 -2.29 -0.24
N LEU A 18 -4.19 -2.17 -0.97
CA LEU A 18 -4.35 -2.80 -2.28
C LEU A 18 -3.44 -2.16 -3.34
N GLU A 19 -3.23 -0.84 -3.30
CA GLU A 19 -2.28 -0.17 -4.18
C GLU A 19 -0.84 -0.67 -3.94
N ILE A 20 -0.43 -0.88 -2.68
CA ILE A 20 0.87 -1.48 -2.36
C ILE A 20 1.01 -2.87 -3.00
N ILE A 21 0.01 -3.74 -2.88
CA ILE A 21 0.05 -5.10 -3.45
C ILE A 21 0.23 -5.05 -4.98
N LYS A 22 -0.44 -4.11 -5.66
CA LYS A 22 -0.33 -3.94 -7.12
C LYS A 22 1.05 -3.47 -7.60
N LEU A 23 1.89 -2.92 -6.72
CA LEU A 23 3.22 -2.47 -7.12
C LEU A 23 4.19 -3.63 -7.40
N PHE A 24 3.89 -4.82 -6.87
CA PHE A 24 4.70 -6.02 -7.06
C PHE A 24 4.26 -6.76 -8.33
N ASN A 25 5.23 -7.19 -9.12
CA ASN A 25 5.02 -7.96 -10.35
C ASN A 25 6.31 -8.71 -10.76
N GLU A 26 6.31 -9.34 -11.93
CA GLU A 26 7.47 -10.11 -12.44
C GLU A 26 8.75 -9.26 -12.59
N GLU A 27 8.63 -7.97 -12.95
CA GLU A 27 9.76 -7.05 -13.09
C GLU A 27 10.21 -6.46 -11.74
N HIS A 28 9.30 -6.41 -10.77
CA HIS A 28 9.50 -5.83 -9.45
C HIS A 28 9.02 -6.78 -8.34
N PRO A 29 9.73 -7.91 -8.11
CA PRO A 29 9.35 -8.89 -7.10
C PRO A 29 9.60 -8.40 -5.66
N SER A 30 10.55 -7.46 -5.49
CA SER A 30 10.90 -6.85 -4.21
C SER A 30 10.97 -5.33 -4.35
N LEU A 31 10.54 -4.61 -3.31
CA LEU A 31 10.55 -3.15 -3.28
C LEU A 31 10.90 -2.67 -1.86
N SER A 32 11.74 -1.64 -1.77
CA SER A 32 12.02 -0.96 -0.52
C SER A 32 10.87 -0.04 -0.09
N LEU A 33 10.80 0.27 1.21
CA LEU A 33 9.87 1.27 1.75
C LEU A 33 9.97 2.63 1.01
N ALA A 34 11.19 3.02 0.60
CA ALA A 34 11.42 4.27 -0.10
C ALA A 34 10.84 4.26 -1.52
N GLU A 35 10.99 3.15 -2.25
CA GLU A 35 10.41 3.00 -3.59
C GLU A 35 8.89 2.97 -3.54
N ILE A 36 8.32 2.27 -2.55
CA ILE A 36 6.86 2.22 -2.35
C ILE A 36 6.32 3.61 -2.02
N ALA A 37 6.95 4.34 -1.10
CA ALA A 37 6.56 5.71 -0.77
C ALA A 37 6.64 6.65 -1.99
N LYS A 38 7.70 6.51 -2.80
CA LYS A 38 7.86 7.27 -4.04
C LYS A 38 6.79 6.94 -5.08
N LYS A 39 6.51 5.65 -5.32
CA LYS A 39 5.48 5.18 -6.27
C LYS A 39 4.07 5.62 -5.85
N LEU A 40 3.80 5.68 -4.54
CA LEU A 40 2.52 6.15 -4.00
C LEU A 40 2.42 7.68 -3.85
N GLY A 41 3.53 8.43 -3.99
CA GLY A 41 3.53 9.88 -3.83
C GLY A 41 3.26 10.37 -2.40
N VAL A 42 3.62 9.58 -1.37
CA VAL A 42 3.33 9.88 0.05
C VAL A 42 4.60 9.82 0.91
N SER A 43 4.51 10.32 2.14
CA SER A 43 5.58 10.16 3.13
C SER A 43 5.68 8.71 3.62
N ARG A 44 6.85 8.31 4.13
CA ARG A 44 7.13 6.92 4.53
C ARG A 44 6.24 6.38 5.65
N THR A 45 5.65 7.24 6.48
CA THR A 45 4.84 6.82 7.64
C THR A 45 3.61 6.00 7.24
N VAL A 46 2.92 6.38 6.16
CA VAL A 46 1.71 5.68 5.70
C VAL A 46 2.05 4.29 5.13
N PRO A 47 2.97 4.16 4.16
CA PRO A 47 3.40 2.86 3.66
C PRO A 47 3.98 1.97 4.75
N TYR A 48 4.77 2.51 5.69
CA TYR A 48 5.35 1.72 6.78
C TYR A 48 4.28 0.99 7.61
N ARG A 49 3.21 1.68 8.01
CA ARG A 49 2.10 1.08 8.76
C ARG A 49 1.34 0.01 7.97
N LEU A 50 1.14 0.26 6.67
CA LEU A 50 0.44 -0.67 5.79
C LEU A 50 1.28 -1.92 5.53
N LEU A 51 2.58 -1.76 5.28
CA LEU A 51 3.53 -2.87 5.10
C LEU A 51 3.62 -3.73 6.36
N PHE A 52 3.72 -3.12 7.55
CA PHE A 52 3.69 -3.85 8.81
C PHE A 52 2.40 -4.68 8.96
N THR A 53 1.25 -4.11 8.58
CA THR A 53 -0.03 -4.84 8.61
C THR A 53 0.00 -5.98 7.61
N LEU A 54 0.29 -5.71 6.33
CA LEU A 54 0.32 -6.72 5.27
C LEU A 54 1.28 -7.88 5.59
N GLN A 55 2.43 -7.59 6.21
CA GLN A 55 3.36 -8.59 6.70
C GLN A 55 2.76 -9.41 7.85
N SER A 56 2.12 -8.77 8.84
CA SER A 56 1.54 -9.47 9.99
C SER A 56 0.39 -10.41 9.62
N ILE A 57 -0.32 -10.12 8.53
CA ILE A 57 -1.38 -10.98 7.97
C ILE A 57 -0.91 -11.85 6.79
N GLY A 58 0.40 -11.91 6.51
CA GLY A 58 1.01 -12.89 5.60
C GLY A 58 0.92 -12.59 4.11
N TYR A 59 0.60 -11.35 3.73
CA TYR A 59 0.56 -10.93 2.32
C TYR A 59 1.93 -10.53 1.77
N LEU A 60 2.87 -10.14 2.65
CA LEU A 60 4.23 -9.73 2.27
C LEU A 60 5.25 -10.34 3.21
N THR A 61 6.47 -10.51 2.72
CA THR A 61 7.65 -10.82 3.52
C THR A 61 8.65 -9.66 3.43
N GLN A 62 9.46 -9.49 4.46
CA GLN A 62 10.59 -8.58 4.44
C GLN A 62 11.87 -9.40 4.42
N ASP A 63 12.73 -9.15 3.44
CA ASP A 63 14.06 -9.74 3.39
C ASP A 63 14.92 -9.15 4.53
N GLU A 64 15.69 -10.00 5.21
CA GLU A 64 16.63 -9.59 6.27
C GLU A 64 17.87 -8.87 5.73
#